data_AF-A0A348MWF6-F1
#
_entry.id   AF-A0A348MWF6-F1
#
_cell.length_a   1.000
_cell.length_b   1.000
_cell.length_c   1.000
_cell.angle_alpha   90.00
_cell.angle_beta   90.00
_cell.angle_gamma   90.00
#
_symmetry.space_group_name_H-M   'P 1'
#
loop_
_entity.id
_entity.type
_entity.pdbx_description
1 polymer ?
#
loop_
_entity_poly.entity_id
_entity_poly.type
_entity_poly.pdbx_seq_one_letter_code
_entity_poly.pdbx_strand_id
1 'polypeptide(L)'
;MVVSHIDSVKIIRNSAPYINAHRGKTFVLMFGGEAIEEANFANIIHDIALLNSLGVRLVLVHGARPQIDQRVAIRNLPPRFHQDIRITDKQTLECVKDAAGSLRAQVEALLTMGLANSPMHGSHIRVCSGNLVVAMPVGVRDGVDFENTGLVRRIDVDGINDHLHDGSIVLLSPMGYSATGEVFNLSHEDVATKAAIALHA
;
A
#
# COMPACT_ATOMS: atom_id res chain seq x y z
N MET A 1 -18.06 -24.85 -16.60
CA MET A 1 -18.08 -24.68 -18.07
C MET A 1 -16.63 -24.69 -18.51
N VAL A 2 -16.16 -25.76 -19.15
CA VAL A 2 -14.74 -25.90 -19.53
C VAL A 2 -14.52 -25.08 -20.79
N VAL A 3 -13.76 -23.99 -20.68
CA VAL A 3 -13.38 -23.14 -21.81
C VAL A 3 -12.54 -23.96 -22.78
N SER A 4 -12.90 -24.01 -24.07
CA SER A 4 -12.12 -24.77 -25.06
C SER A 4 -10.77 -24.08 -25.31
N HIS A 5 -9.72 -24.83 -25.67
CA HIS A 5 -8.39 -24.27 -25.91
C HIS A 5 -8.36 -23.15 -26.97
N ILE A 6 -9.28 -23.17 -27.94
CA ILE A 6 -9.41 -22.15 -28.99
C ILE A 6 -9.95 -20.83 -28.42
N ASP A 7 -10.84 -20.91 -27.43
CA ASP A 7 -11.42 -19.73 -26.77
C ASP A 7 -10.39 -19.03 -25.86
N SER A 8 -9.51 -19.78 -25.19
CA SER A 8 -8.45 -19.22 -24.34
C SER A 8 -7.42 -18.39 -25.13
N VAL A 9 -7.01 -18.86 -26.32
CA VAL A 9 -6.08 -18.11 -27.19
C VAL A 9 -6.74 -16.82 -27.69
N LYS A 10 -8.03 -16.87 -28.02
CA LYS A 10 -8.79 -15.70 -28.48
C LYS A 10 -8.91 -14.66 -27.36
N ILE A 11 -9.18 -15.08 -26.13
CA ILE A 11 -9.24 -14.18 -24.96
C ILE A 11 -7.89 -13.47 -24.75
N ILE A 12 -6.77 -14.20 -24.76
CA ILE A 12 -5.44 -13.59 -24.58
C ILE A 12 -5.13 -12.59 -25.70
N ARG A 13 -5.45 -12.92 -26.97
CA ARG A 13 -5.28 -11.98 -28.10
C ARG A 13 -6.13 -10.73 -27.94
N ASN A 14 -7.36 -10.86 -27.44
CA ASN A 14 -8.23 -9.71 -27.18
C ASN A 14 -7.74 -8.84 -26.02
N SER A 15 -6.96 -9.39 -25.10
CA SER A 15 -6.33 -8.63 -23.99
C SER A 15 -5.04 -7.91 -24.41
N ALA A 16 -4.40 -8.32 -25.52
CA ALA A 16 -3.13 -7.75 -25.96
C ALA A 16 -3.13 -6.22 -26.15
N PRO A 17 -4.18 -5.57 -26.68
CA PRO A 17 -4.25 -4.12 -26.77
C PRO A 17 -4.18 -3.43 -25.40
N TYR A 18 -4.86 -3.97 -24.38
CA TYR A 18 -4.84 -3.44 -23.02
C TYR A 18 -3.48 -3.61 -22.36
N ILE A 19 -2.84 -4.77 -22.56
CA ILE A 19 -1.46 -5.01 -22.08
C ILE A 19 -0.50 -3.99 -22.68
N ASN A 20 -0.60 -3.73 -23.99
CA ASN A 20 0.25 -2.75 -24.66
C ASN A 20 -0.01 -1.32 -24.14
N ALA A 21 -1.28 -0.93 -24.00
CA ALA A 21 -1.67 0.39 -23.54
C ALA A 21 -1.19 0.73 -22.12
N HIS A 22 -1.11 -0.27 -21.23
CA HIS A 22 -0.73 -0.10 -19.83
C HIS A 22 0.72 -0.47 -19.52
N ARG A 23 1.44 -1.10 -20.45
CA ARG A 23 2.86 -1.39 -20.27
C ARG A 23 3.66 -0.10 -20.05
N GLY A 24 4.48 -0.09 -19.01
CA GLY A 24 5.30 1.04 -18.60
C GLY A 24 4.52 2.18 -17.92
N LYS A 25 3.19 2.06 -17.78
CA LYS A 25 2.38 3.01 -17.00
C LYS A 25 2.52 2.73 -15.52
N THR A 26 2.44 3.79 -14.72
CA THR A 26 2.46 3.72 -13.25
C THR A 26 1.04 3.63 -12.74
N PHE A 27 0.74 2.62 -11.93
CA PHE A 27 -0.53 2.48 -11.24
C PHE A 27 -0.30 2.63 -9.73
N VAL A 28 -1.17 3.41 -9.08
CA VAL A 28 -1.26 3.46 -7.62
C VAL A 28 -2.48 2.65 -7.19
N LEU A 29 -2.24 1.53 -6.51
CA LEU A 29 -3.27 0.62 -6.03
C LEU A 29 -3.39 0.73 -4.51
N MET A 30 -4.56 1.11 -4.03
CA MET A 30 -4.84 1.24 -2.61
C MET A 30 -5.73 0.08 -2.13
N PHE A 31 -5.44 -0.48 -0.95
CA PHE A 31 -6.32 -1.41 -0.27
C PHE A 31 -6.37 -1.12 1.23
N GLY A 32 -7.57 -1.20 1.80
CA GLY A 32 -7.79 -1.03 3.24
C GLY A 32 -7.18 -2.15 4.07
N GLY A 33 -7.11 -1.95 5.39
CA GLY A 33 -6.62 -3.01 6.29
C GLY A 33 -7.57 -4.20 6.35
N GLU A 34 -8.86 -3.94 6.17
CA GLU A 34 -9.95 -4.92 6.08
C GLU A 34 -9.71 -5.89 4.92
N ALA A 35 -9.30 -5.37 3.77
CA ALA A 35 -9.05 -6.18 2.57
C ALA A 35 -7.91 -7.20 2.78
N ILE A 36 -6.94 -6.91 3.67
CA ILE A 36 -5.80 -7.79 3.94
C ILE A 36 -6.21 -8.99 4.82
N GLU A 37 -7.27 -8.85 5.62
CA GLU A 37 -7.80 -9.91 6.47
C GLU A 37 -8.70 -10.88 5.70
N GLU A 38 -9.18 -10.49 4.53
CA GLU A 38 -10.03 -11.31 3.69
C GLU A 38 -9.28 -12.52 3.11
N ALA A 39 -9.93 -13.69 3.12
CA ALA A 39 -9.34 -14.92 2.59
C ALA A 39 -8.99 -14.82 1.10
N ASN A 40 -9.67 -13.95 0.35
CA ASN A 40 -9.43 -13.73 -1.07
C ASN A 40 -8.24 -12.79 -1.37
N PHE A 41 -7.61 -12.18 -0.36
CA PHE A 41 -6.52 -11.23 -0.57
C PHE A 41 -5.34 -11.83 -1.33
N ALA A 42 -5.05 -13.12 -1.15
CA ALA A 42 -4.02 -13.83 -1.91
C ALA A 42 -4.26 -13.79 -3.42
N ASN A 43 -5.52 -13.85 -3.88
CA ASN A 43 -5.84 -13.74 -5.31
C ASN A 43 -5.63 -12.32 -5.83
N ILE A 44 -5.91 -11.29 -5.01
CA ILE A 44 -5.60 -9.90 -5.37
C ILE A 44 -4.09 -9.72 -5.54
N ILE A 45 -3.28 -10.33 -4.66
CA ILE A 45 -1.82 -10.31 -4.78
C ILE A 45 -1.35 -11.02 -6.07
N HIS A 46 -2.02 -12.10 -6.50
CA HIS A 46 -1.74 -12.73 -7.78
C HIS A 46 -2.00 -11.80 -8.98
N ASP A 47 -3.11 -11.08 -8.95
CA ASP A 47 -3.45 -10.12 -10.01
C ASP A 47 -2.44 -8.97 -10.06
N ILE A 48 -2.01 -8.46 -8.90
CA ILE A 48 -0.94 -7.46 -8.77
C ILE A 48 0.38 -7.99 -9.34
N ALA A 49 0.77 -9.22 -8.99
CA ALA A 49 1.96 -9.86 -9.51
C ALA A 49 1.92 -10.02 -11.04
N LEU A 50 0.75 -10.37 -11.59
CA LEU A 50 0.52 -10.46 -13.02
C LEU A 50 0.65 -9.10 -13.72
N LEU A 51 0.10 -8.03 -13.15
CA LEU A 51 0.28 -6.67 -13.69
C LEU A 51 1.76 -6.28 -13.76
N ASN A 52 2.53 -6.59 -12.70
CA ASN A 52 3.96 -6.33 -12.66
C ASN A 52 4.71 -7.09 -13.78
N SER A 53 4.40 -8.37 -13.99
CA SER A 53 5.05 -9.17 -15.03
C SER A 53 4.68 -8.75 -16.46
N LEU A 54 3.52 -8.11 -16.62
CA LEU A 54 3.10 -7.52 -17.89
C LEU A 54 3.77 -6.16 -18.17
N GLY A 55 4.53 -5.63 -17.20
CA GLY A 55 5.34 -4.42 -17.30
C GLY A 55 4.66 -3.16 -16.79
N VAL A 56 3.59 -3.28 -15.99
CA VAL A 56 2.99 -2.14 -15.27
C VAL A 56 3.90 -1.80 -14.07
N ARG A 57 4.17 -0.52 -13.85
CA ARG A 57 4.93 -0.02 -12.69
C ARG A 57 3.95 0.15 -11.53
N LEU A 58 4.18 -0.50 -10.40
CA LEU A 58 3.20 -0.58 -9.32
C LEU A 58 3.66 0.13 -8.06
N VAL A 59 2.81 1.02 -7.56
CA VAL A 59 2.88 1.58 -6.21
C VAL A 59 1.65 1.08 -5.44
N LEU A 60 1.89 0.30 -4.41
CA LEU A 60 0.85 -0.24 -3.52
C LEU A 60 0.76 0.62 -2.28
N VAL A 61 -0.45 0.93 -1.84
CA VAL A 61 -0.72 1.67 -0.60
C VAL A 61 -1.68 0.87 0.26
N HIS A 62 -1.26 0.54 1.48
CA HIS A 62 -2.09 -0.27 2.36
C HIS A 62 -2.63 0.53 3.54
N GLY A 63 -3.86 0.20 3.96
CA GLY A 63 -4.43 0.63 5.23
C GLY A 63 -4.00 -0.25 6.39
N ALA A 64 -4.40 0.13 7.60
CA ALA A 64 -4.14 -0.65 8.82
C ALA A 64 -5.19 -0.43 9.92
N ARG A 65 -6.35 0.19 9.63
CA ARG A 65 -7.30 0.64 10.66
C ARG A 65 -7.74 -0.50 11.60
N PRO A 66 -8.23 -1.67 11.11
CA PRO A 66 -8.63 -2.78 11.99
C PRO A 66 -7.47 -3.29 12.85
N GLN A 67 -6.27 -3.37 12.26
CA GLN A 67 -5.09 -3.89 12.92
C GLN A 67 -4.53 -2.94 13.98
N ILE A 68 -4.69 -1.63 13.78
CA ILE A 68 -4.39 -0.61 14.79
C ILE A 68 -5.37 -0.75 15.96
N ASP A 69 -6.68 -0.83 15.66
CA ASP A 69 -7.71 -0.96 16.70
C ASP A 69 -7.55 -2.22 17.54
N GLN A 70 -7.18 -3.34 16.92
CA GLN A 70 -6.86 -4.56 17.65
C GLN A 70 -5.71 -4.36 18.65
N ARG A 71 -4.63 -3.68 18.24
CA ARG A 71 -3.47 -3.43 19.11
C ARG A 71 -3.76 -2.43 20.22
N VAL A 72 -4.53 -1.38 19.90
CA VAL A 72 -5.05 -0.41 20.88
C VAL A 72 -5.89 -1.13 21.94
N ALA A 73 -6.80 -2.03 21.52
CA ALA A 73 -7.61 -2.82 22.44
C ALA A 73 -6.78 -3.77 23.31
N ILE A 74 -5.81 -4.49 22.73
CA ILE A 74 -4.90 -5.38 23.48
C ILE A 74 -4.12 -4.63 24.56
N ARG A 75 -3.72 -3.38 24.29
CA ARG A 75 -3.02 -2.52 25.25
C ARG A 75 -3.94 -1.76 26.21
N ASN A 76 -5.25 -1.99 26.14
CA ASN A 76 -6.28 -1.29 26.93
C ASN A 76 -6.22 0.24 26.80
N LEU A 77 -5.84 0.74 25.61
CA LEU A 77 -5.81 2.17 25.31
C LEU A 77 -7.19 2.63 24.81
N PRO A 78 -7.68 3.82 25.21
CA PRO A 78 -8.95 4.33 24.73
C PRO A 78 -8.82 4.77 23.27
N PRO A 79 -9.67 4.29 22.34
CA PRO A 79 -9.69 4.79 20.98
C PRO A 79 -10.18 6.26 20.98
N ARG A 80 -9.39 7.16 20.39
CA ARG A 80 -9.71 8.59 20.28
C ARG A 80 -9.82 8.98 18.82
N PHE A 81 -10.95 9.59 18.46
CA PHE A 81 -11.23 10.07 17.11
C PHE A 81 -11.91 11.43 17.15
N HIS A 82 -11.65 12.26 16.13
CA HIS A 82 -12.37 13.49 15.87
C HIS A 82 -12.61 13.60 14.36
N GLN A 83 -13.88 13.73 13.93
CA GLN A 83 -14.26 13.76 12.52
C GLN A 83 -13.69 12.57 11.72
N ASP A 84 -13.79 11.34 12.25
CA ASP A 84 -13.28 10.10 11.66
C ASP A 84 -11.74 10.00 11.47
N ILE A 85 -11.01 11.00 11.97
CA ILE A 85 -9.56 11.03 12.03
C ILE A 85 -9.13 10.58 13.44
N ARG A 86 -8.25 9.57 13.50
CA ARG A 86 -7.69 9.09 14.77
C ARG A 86 -6.82 10.18 15.38
N ILE A 87 -6.96 10.40 16.67
CA ILE A 87 -5.99 11.17 17.47
C ILE A 87 -4.91 10.19 17.92
N THR A 88 -3.66 10.44 17.57
CA THR A 88 -2.57 9.48 17.77
C THR A 88 -1.58 10.03 18.78
N ASP A 89 -1.75 9.71 20.06
CA ASP A 89 -0.69 9.92 21.05
C ASP A 89 0.49 8.96 20.84
N LYS A 90 1.54 9.16 21.63
CA LYS A 90 2.75 8.32 21.62
C LYS A 90 2.47 6.83 21.83
N GLN A 91 1.52 6.45 22.70
CA GLN A 91 1.24 5.04 22.97
C GLN A 91 0.48 4.39 21.81
N THR A 92 -0.46 5.14 21.23
CA THR A 92 -1.23 4.79 20.05
C THR A 92 -0.32 4.71 18.82
N LEU A 93 0.67 5.60 18.70
CA LEU A 93 1.66 5.58 17.62
C LEU A 93 2.46 4.28 17.59
N GLU A 94 2.81 3.72 18.76
CA GLU A 94 3.47 2.40 18.79
C GLU A 94 2.53 1.29 18.28
N CYS A 95 1.22 1.36 18.56
CA CYS A 95 0.25 0.44 17.94
C CYS A 95 0.18 0.63 16.42
N VAL A 96 0.30 1.86 15.93
CA VAL A 96 0.35 2.17 14.48
C VAL A 96 1.58 1.56 13.84
N LYS A 97 2.76 1.75 14.44
CA LYS A 97 4.04 1.20 13.94
C LYS A 97 4.00 -0.33 13.90
N ASP A 98 3.51 -0.95 14.96
CA ASP A 98 3.35 -2.41 15.05
C ASP A 98 2.38 -2.94 13.99
N ALA A 99 1.24 -2.26 13.78
CA ALA A 99 0.23 -2.66 12.79
C ALA A 99 0.75 -2.52 11.37
N ALA A 100 1.22 -1.33 11.02
CA ALA A 100 1.70 -1.03 9.69
C ALA A 100 2.93 -1.90 9.34
N GLY A 101 3.87 -2.06 10.26
CA GLY A 101 5.05 -2.91 10.05
C GLY A 101 4.69 -4.39 9.85
N SER A 102 3.77 -4.92 10.66
CA SER A 102 3.27 -6.30 10.51
C SER A 102 2.57 -6.52 9.18
N LEU A 103 1.68 -5.61 8.77
CA LEU A 103 0.96 -5.72 7.49
C LEU A 103 1.91 -5.59 6.30
N ARG A 104 2.87 -4.67 6.37
CA ARG A 104 3.91 -4.53 5.36
C ARG A 104 4.65 -5.85 5.16
N ALA A 105 5.12 -6.47 6.25
CA ALA A 105 5.81 -7.76 6.19
C ALA A 105 4.92 -8.88 5.61
N GLN A 106 3.62 -8.88 5.93
CA GLN A 106 2.65 -9.84 5.38
C GLN A 106 2.47 -9.65 3.86
N VAL A 107 2.31 -8.42 3.38
CA VAL A 107 2.17 -8.12 1.95
C VAL A 107 3.46 -8.46 1.19
N GLU A 108 4.62 -8.10 1.74
CA GLU A 108 5.94 -8.47 1.18
C GLU A 108 6.09 -9.99 1.07
N ALA A 109 5.67 -10.75 2.09
CA ALA A 109 5.70 -12.22 2.05
C ALA A 109 4.78 -12.78 0.96
N LEU A 110 3.55 -12.27 0.83
CA LEU A 110 2.61 -12.70 -0.20
C LEU A 110 3.12 -12.43 -1.62
N LEU A 111 3.74 -11.25 -1.84
CA LEU A 111 4.34 -10.90 -3.12
C LEU A 111 5.59 -11.73 -3.45
N THR A 112 6.35 -12.12 -2.42
CA THR A 112 7.53 -12.99 -2.57
C THR A 112 7.14 -14.41 -2.98
N MET A 113 6.04 -14.91 -2.42
CA MET A 113 5.75 -16.34 -2.49
C MET A 113 5.45 -16.86 -3.89
N GLY A 114 5.16 -16.00 -4.88
CA GLY A 114 4.83 -16.40 -6.26
C GLY A 114 4.12 -17.76 -6.26
N LEU A 115 2.98 -17.84 -5.54
CA LEU A 115 2.52 -19.04 -4.83
C LEU A 115 2.74 -20.32 -5.66
N ALA A 116 3.14 -21.42 -4.99
CA ALA A 116 3.25 -22.72 -5.63
C ALA A 116 1.95 -23.04 -6.40
N ASN A 117 2.08 -23.36 -7.68
CA ASN A 117 0.97 -23.54 -8.65
C ASN A 117 0.29 -22.26 -9.18
N SER A 118 0.88 -21.08 -8.97
CA SER A 118 0.50 -19.89 -9.73
C SER A 118 1.31 -19.79 -11.03
N PRO A 119 0.78 -19.15 -12.09
CA PRO A 119 1.55 -18.84 -13.31
C PRO A 119 2.82 -18.01 -13.04
N MET A 120 2.92 -17.42 -11.85
CA MET A 120 4.01 -16.57 -11.39
C MET A 120 5.03 -17.31 -10.51
N HIS A 121 4.95 -18.64 -10.41
CA HIS A 121 5.91 -19.46 -9.67
C HIS A 121 7.33 -19.27 -10.19
N GLY A 122 8.26 -18.90 -9.30
CA GLY A 122 9.65 -18.58 -9.65
C GLY A 122 9.88 -17.16 -10.17
N SER A 123 8.85 -16.30 -10.22
CA SER A 123 9.05 -14.87 -10.51
C SER A 123 9.75 -14.18 -9.34
N HIS A 124 10.86 -13.50 -9.63
CA HIS A 124 11.56 -12.68 -8.65
C HIS A 124 10.90 -11.30 -8.55
N ILE A 125 9.80 -11.21 -7.80
CA ILE A 125 9.17 -9.92 -7.49
C ILE A 125 9.98 -9.26 -6.39
N ARG A 126 10.56 -8.10 -6.69
CA ARG A 126 11.21 -7.25 -5.70
C ARG A 126 10.19 -6.27 -5.15
N VAL A 127 10.08 -6.19 -3.84
CA VAL A 127 9.28 -5.18 -3.14
C VAL A 127 10.22 -4.25 -2.41
N CYS A 128 9.95 -2.96 -2.49
CA CYS A 128 10.69 -1.94 -1.77
C CYS A 128 9.73 -1.09 -0.94
N SER A 129 10.19 -0.67 0.23
CA SER A 129 9.47 0.20 1.15
C SER A 129 10.49 1.08 1.87
N GLY A 130 10.07 2.22 2.39
CA GLY A 130 11.00 3.15 3.03
C GLY A 130 10.39 4.50 3.39
N ASN A 131 11.26 5.47 3.64
CA ASN A 131 10.93 6.85 3.98
C ASN A 131 10.53 7.70 2.75
N LEU A 132 9.68 7.14 1.89
CA LEU A 132 9.25 7.74 0.63
C LEU A 132 8.07 8.73 0.80
N VAL A 133 7.51 8.81 2.02
CA VAL A 133 6.41 9.71 2.37
C VAL A 133 6.88 10.69 3.43
N VAL A 134 6.96 11.97 3.05
CA VAL A 134 7.27 13.07 3.96
C VAL A 134 5.97 13.59 4.56
N ALA A 135 5.89 13.56 5.88
CA ALA A 135 4.70 13.97 6.63
C ALA A 135 4.88 15.33 7.31
N MET A 136 3.74 15.93 7.65
CA MET A 136 3.64 17.07 8.57
C MET A 136 2.48 16.83 9.55
N PRO A 137 2.51 17.39 10.77
CA PRO A 137 1.40 17.23 11.71
C PRO A 137 0.11 17.85 11.16
N VAL A 138 -1.04 17.26 11.50
CA VAL A 138 -2.33 17.96 11.38
C VAL A 138 -2.34 19.20 12.30
N GLY A 139 -1.71 19.08 13.47
CA GLY A 139 -1.70 20.11 14.50
C GLY A 139 -3.03 20.18 15.25
N VAL A 140 -3.37 21.36 15.75
CA VAL A 140 -4.64 21.60 16.43
C VAL A 140 -5.70 22.03 15.42
N ARG A 141 -6.79 21.27 15.33
CA ARG A 141 -7.94 21.57 14.47
C ARG A 141 -9.22 21.51 15.29
N ASP A 142 -10.08 22.51 15.14
CA ASP A 142 -11.35 22.61 15.87
C ASP A 142 -11.18 22.50 17.41
N GLY A 143 -10.06 23.00 17.93
CA GLY A 143 -9.70 22.94 19.35
C GLY A 143 -9.17 21.58 19.83
N VAL A 144 -9.00 20.60 18.94
CA VAL A 144 -8.50 19.26 19.24
C VAL A 144 -7.06 19.11 18.72
N ASP A 145 -6.14 18.70 19.59
CA ASP A 145 -4.77 18.35 19.21
C ASP A 145 -4.72 16.90 18.68
N PHE A 146 -4.21 16.76 17.45
CA PHE A 146 -4.08 15.48 16.76
C PHE A 146 -2.75 14.76 17.02
N GLU A 147 -1.82 15.40 17.74
CA GLU A 147 -0.56 14.83 18.18
C GLU A 147 0.26 14.24 17.01
N ASN A 148 0.53 12.92 17.00
CA ASN A 148 1.26 12.24 15.93
C ASN A 148 0.39 11.84 14.74
N THR A 149 -0.83 12.35 14.61
CA THR A 149 -1.58 12.24 13.36
C THR A 149 -1.13 13.32 12.38
N GLY A 150 -0.79 12.89 11.16
CA GLY A 150 -0.22 13.76 10.14
C GLY A 150 -0.99 13.77 8.83
N LEU A 151 -0.49 14.60 7.93
CA LEU A 151 -0.87 14.69 6.52
C LEU A 151 0.38 14.50 5.66
N VAL A 152 0.18 14.04 4.44
CA VAL A 152 1.28 13.97 3.47
C VAL A 152 1.68 15.39 3.05
N ARG A 153 2.92 15.76 3.35
CA ARG A 153 3.53 17.01 2.88
C ARG A 153 4.07 16.86 1.48
N ARG A 154 4.77 15.76 1.19
CA ARG A 154 5.42 15.48 -0.09
C ARG A 154 5.67 13.98 -0.26
N ILE A 155 5.60 13.52 -1.50
CA ILE A 155 6.04 12.18 -1.91
C ILE A 155 7.45 12.28 -2.52
N ASP A 156 8.34 11.35 -2.16
CA ASP A 156 9.66 11.23 -2.77
C ASP A 156 9.56 10.59 -4.16
N VAL A 157 9.22 11.40 -5.14
CA VAL A 157 9.00 10.98 -6.53
C VAL A 157 10.25 10.37 -7.15
N ASP A 158 11.42 10.94 -6.86
CA ASP A 158 12.68 10.47 -7.44
C ASP A 158 13.02 9.07 -6.89
N GLY A 159 13.00 8.90 -5.56
CA GLY A 159 13.24 7.59 -4.94
C GLY A 159 12.22 6.53 -5.37
N ILE A 160 10.94 6.89 -5.51
CA ILE A 160 9.93 5.97 -6.05
C ILE A 160 10.26 5.58 -7.50
N ASN A 161 10.57 6.55 -8.36
CA ASN A 161 10.87 6.28 -9.77
C ASN A 161 12.12 5.42 -9.95
N ASP A 162 13.15 5.60 -9.13
CA ASP A 162 14.35 4.76 -9.14
C ASP A 162 13.98 3.29 -8.90
N HIS A 163 13.17 3.03 -7.87
CA HIS A 163 12.67 1.67 -7.60
C HIS A 163 11.78 1.12 -8.72
N LEU A 164 10.88 1.94 -9.27
CA LEU A 164 10.00 1.52 -10.37
C LEU A 164 10.80 1.23 -11.65
N HIS A 165 11.89 1.96 -11.90
CA HIS A 165 12.80 1.71 -13.02
C HIS A 165 13.57 0.40 -12.88
N ASP A 166 13.92 0.03 -11.65
CA ASP A 166 14.48 -1.28 -11.33
C ASP A 166 13.44 -2.42 -11.44
N GLY A 167 12.17 -2.11 -11.70
CA GLY A 167 11.10 -3.11 -11.78
C GLY A 167 10.69 -3.65 -10.40
N SER A 168 11.00 -2.91 -9.33
CA SER A 168 10.46 -3.17 -8.01
C SER A 168 9.03 -2.65 -7.88
N ILE A 169 8.21 -3.35 -7.09
CA ILE A 169 6.95 -2.84 -6.59
C ILE A 169 7.26 -1.95 -5.38
N VAL A 170 6.71 -0.74 -5.36
CA VAL A 170 6.84 0.17 -4.20
C VAL A 170 5.65 -0.04 -3.27
N LEU A 171 5.91 -0.31 -1.99
CA LEU A 171 4.88 -0.47 -0.97
C LEU A 171 4.95 0.68 0.04
N LEU A 172 3.88 1.47 0.09
CA LEU A 172 3.71 2.59 1.00
C LEU A 172 2.76 2.20 2.14
N SER A 173 3.25 2.33 3.37
CA SER A 173 2.47 2.15 4.60
C SER A 173 1.71 3.43 4.97
N PRO A 174 0.71 3.37 5.87
CA PRO A 174 -0.02 4.55 6.36
C PRO A 174 0.82 5.34 7.40
N MET A 175 2.09 5.57 7.08
CA MET A 175 3.06 6.26 7.91
C MET A 175 3.88 7.21 7.06
N GLY A 176 4.29 8.33 7.65
CA GLY A 176 5.26 9.22 7.03
C GLY A 176 6.16 9.88 8.07
N TYR A 177 7.22 10.52 7.57
CA TYR A 177 8.32 10.98 8.39
C TYR A 177 8.53 12.48 8.25
N SER A 178 8.83 13.17 9.36
CA SER A 178 9.30 14.55 9.30
C SER A 178 10.81 14.64 9.04
N ALA A 179 11.28 15.84 8.69
CA ALA A 179 12.71 16.12 8.58
C ALA A 179 13.48 15.98 9.92
N THR A 180 12.76 16.02 11.06
CA THR A 180 13.31 15.83 12.41
C THR A 180 13.33 14.35 12.84
N GLY A 181 12.84 13.43 12.01
CA GLY A 181 12.82 11.99 12.29
C GLY A 181 11.60 11.52 13.09
N GLU A 182 10.56 12.34 13.21
CA GLU A 182 9.30 11.94 13.85
C GLU A 182 8.44 11.13 12.88
N VAL A 183 7.68 10.18 13.42
CA VAL A 183 6.74 9.36 12.66
C VAL A 183 5.33 9.87 12.88
N PHE A 184 4.56 9.95 11.80
CA PHE A 184 3.15 10.32 11.82
C PHE A 184 2.28 9.18 11.30
N ASN A 185 1.13 8.99 11.95
CA ASN A 185 0.04 8.16 11.45
C ASN A 185 -0.70 8.94 10.36
N LEU A 186 -0.77 8.36 9.16
CA LEU A 186 -1.37 8.98 7.98
C LEU A 186 -2.63 8.21 7.54
N SER A 187 -3.55 8.92 6.91
CA SER A 187 -4.60 8.27 6.13
C SER A 187 -3.97 7.61 4.89
N HIS A 188 -4.21 6.31 4.70
CA HIS A 188 -3.79 5.59 3.50
C HIS A 188 -4.43 6.16 2.23
N GLU A 189 -5.63 6.73 2.34
CA GLU A 189 -6.31 7.45 1.27
C GLU A 189 -5.55 8.72 0.86
N ASP A 190 -5.06 9.51 1.82
CA ASP A 190 -4.22 10.68 1.56
C ASP A 190 -2.88 10.27 0.93
N VAL A 191 -2.23 9.22 1.45
CA VAL A 191 -0.99 8.66 0.87
C VAL A 191 -1.20 8.23 -0.58
N ALA A 192 -2.25 7.45 -0.87
CA ALA A 192 -2.55 6.98 -2.22
C ALA A 192 -2.85 8.14 -3.18
N THR A 193 -3.68 9.08 -2.75
CA THR A 193 -4.08 10.24 -3.57
C THR A 193 -2.86 11.11 -3.91
N LYS A 194 -2.04 11.41 -2.91
CA LYS A 194 -0.84 12.24 -3.12
C LYS A 194 0.22 11.52 -3.94
N ALA A 195 0.39 10.22 -3.75
CA ALA A 195 1.27 9.42 -4.59
C ALA A 195 0.81 9.42 -6.06
N ALA A 196 -0.48 9.19 -6.32
CA ALA A 196 -1.02 9.20 -7.68
C ALA A 196 -0.84 10.54 -8.38
N ILE A 197 -1.17 11.65 -7.69
CA ILE A 197 -0.98 13.00 -8.21
C ILE A 197 0.50 13.27 -8.49
N ALA A 198 1.39 12.95 -7.55
CA ALA A 198 2.82 13.24 -7.67
C ALA A 198 3.52 12.41 -8.75
N LEU A 199 3.04 11.19 -9.01
CA LEU A 199 3.60 10.28 -10.01
C LEU A 199 2.92 10.39 -11.38
N HIS A 200 1.90 11.26 -11.52
CA HIS A 200 1.07 11.35 -12.72
C HIS A 200 0.50 10.00 -13.16
N ALA A 201 0.07 9.20 -12.17
CA ALA A 201 -0.51 7.88 -12.35
C ALA A 201 -2.01 7.94 -12.67
#